data_AF-A0A3D8VEA5-F1
#
_entry.id   AF-A0A3D8VEA5-F1
#
_cell.length_a   1.000
_cell.length_b   1.000
_cell.length_c   1.000
_cell.angle_alpha   90.00
_cell.angle_beta   90.00
_cell.angle_gamma   90.00
#
_symmetry.space_group_name_H-M   'P 1'
#
loop_
_entity.id
_entity.type
_entity.pdbx_description
1 polymer ?
#
loop_
_entity_poly.entity_id
_entity_poly.type
_entity_poly.pdbx_seq_one_letter_code
_entity_poly.pdbx_strand_id
1 'polypeptide(L)'
;MQQAALQRVANLAAVRTRPDPTARLVGEVALTRSWFDQRHLDAEPHLQDLMWVQYRYMTLLQRTELFAREYVAAYRRAYGRHFDPIKVAMLRPLSTTLAGCSPDEINALAHARAHADALGMPYDIYCDTVMEGHLASDKWQRPPRPNQMYGKLAPPRLRGRPTREEVSARLFGDGWDSRFFAGGRSDDPIRRAALELMCKDVFAAPGRAQRLATYLVERRALTETEGRMLFGNDLVDEAIEFGGVPDGPVLWSSEAPTPSCYGFHKKADSMACQECPVRGGCADLVEAAGRELAATMGSDNPRLARKRQQGADRQRRHRDRRRAENAQRKAVAHGPYAAGDRRAIGSDDLDDFLKDL
;
A
#
# COMPACT_ATOMS: atom_id res chain seq x y z
N MET A 1 20.44 -2.07 -10.92
CA MET A 1 19.03 -1.97 -10.49
C MET A 1 18.07 -2.69 -11.43
N GLN A 2 18.24 -2.56 -12.75
CA GLN A 2 17.37 -3.18 -13.77
C GLN A 2 17.27 -4.71 -13.65
N GLN A 3 18.39 -5.43 -13.45
CA GLN A 3 18.38 -6.89 -13.29
C GLN A 3 17.56 -7.35 -12.08
N ALA A 4 17.63 -6.65 -10.95
CA ALA A 4 16.84 -6.98 -9.76
C ALA A 4 15.34 -6.74 -9.96
N ALA A 5 14.96 -5.75 -10.78
CA ALA A 5 13.56 -5.51 -11.15
C ALA A 5 13.05 -6.62 -12.08
N LEU A 6 13.83 -6.98 -13.11
CA LEU A 6 13.50 -8.09 -14.01
C LEU A 6 13.33 -9.41 -13.25
N GLN A 7 14.21 -9.70 -12.27
CA GLN A 7 14.07 -10.88 -11.43
C GLN A 7 12.78 -10.89 -10.61
N ARG A 8 12.38 -9.74 -10.03
CA ARG A 8 11.09 -9.66 -9.29
C ARG A 8 9.90 -9.92 -10.21
N VAL A 9 9.92 -9.36 -11.42
CA VAL A 9 8.87 -9.58 -12.43
C VAL A 9 8.79 -11.06 -12.81
N ALA A 10 9.93 -11.69 -13.10
CA ALA A 10 10.00 -13.11 -13.43
C ALA A 10 9.50 -13.99 -12.27
N ASN A 11 9.91 -13.70 -11.04
CA ASN A 11 9.48 -14.44 -9.85
C ASN A 11 7.97 -14.32 -9.62
N LEU A 12 7.40 -13.13 -9.77
CA LEU A 12 5.96 -12.92 -9.62
C LEU A 12 5.16 -13.69 -10.68
N ALA A 13 5.63 -13.64 -11.93
CA ALA A 13 5.01 -14.39 -13.02
C ALA A 13 5.04 -15.90 -12.73
N ALA A 14 6.19 -16.43 -12.32
CA ALA A 14 6.35 -17.85 -11.98
C ALA A 14 5.45 -18.29 -10.82
N VAL A 15 5.28 -17.46 -9.78
CA VAL A 15 4.35 -17.72 -8.68
C VAL A 15 2.91 -17.75 -9.18
N ARG A 16 2.50 -16.77 -10.00
CA ARG A 16 1.12 -16.65 -10.51
C ARG A 16 0.71 -17.77 -11.45
N THR A 17 1.67 -18.39 -12.14
CA THR A 17 1.42 -19.56 -13.01
C THR A 17 1.31 -20.88 -12.26
N ARG A 18 1.51 -20.91 -10.93
CA ARG A 18 1.35 -22.16 -10.14
C ARG A 18 -0.11 -22.65 -10.20
N PRO A 19 -0.34 -23.95 -10.47
CA PRO A 19 -1.70 -24.48 -10.60
C PRO A 19 -2.43 -24.54 -9.26
N ASP A 20 -1.73 -24.88 -8.17
CA ASP A 20 -2.29 -24.92 -6.82
C ASP A 20 -2.51 -23.50 -6.27
N PRO A 21 -3.76 -23.10 -5.96
CA PRO A 21 -4.07 -21.81 -5.38
C PRO A 21 -3.35 -21.54 -4.05
N THR A 22 -3.13 -22.58 -3.24
CA THR A 22 -2.45 -22.44 -1.95
C THR A 22 -0.98 -22.09 -2.16
N ALA A 23 -0.26 -22.87 -2.98
CA ALA A 23 1.12 -22.59 -3.34
C ALA A 23 1.29 -21.23 -4.05
N ARG A 24 0.30 -20.78 -4.82
CA ARG A 24 0.28 -19.43 -5.41
C ARG A 24 0.22 -18.37 -4.32
N LEU A 25 -0.72 -18.50 -3.38
CA LEU A 25 -0.88 -17.56 -2.26
C LEU A 25 0.36 -17.52 -1.36
N VAL A 26 0.93 -18.67 -1.00
CA VAL A 26 2.19 -18.75 -0.22
C VAL A 26 3.31 -17.99 -0.92
N GLY A 27 3.49 -18.21 -2.23
CA GLY A 27 4.51 -17.52 -3.02
C GLY A 27 4.28 -16.01 -3.12
N GLU A 28 3.04 -15.56 -3.30
CA GLU A 28 2.72 -14.12 -3.35
C GLU A 28 2.97 -13.45 -2.00
N VAL A 29 2.61 -14.11 -0.89
CA VAL A 29 2.89 -13.62 0.46
C VAL A 29 4.40 -13.57 0.70
N ALA A 30 5.16 -14.59 0.33
CA ALA A 30 6.62 -14.60 0.46
C ALA A 30 7.27 -13.43 -0.31
N LEU A 31 6.87 -13.21 -1.58
CA LEU A 31 7.34 -12.09 -2.38
C LEU A 31 6.98 -10.74 -1.76
N THR A 32 5.74 -10.57 -1.30
CA THR A 32 5.28 -9.35 -0.63
C THR A 32 6.13 -9.05 0.60
N ARG A 33 6.39 -10.06 1.45
CA ARG A 33 7.26 -9.91 2.63
C ARG A 33 8.69 -9.52 2.28
N SER A 34 9.16 -9.84 1.09
CA SER A 34 10.49 -9.44 0.61
C SER A 34 10.54 -8.02 0.04
N TRP A 35 9.41 -7.49 -0.47
CA TRP A 35 9.37 -6.20 -1.17
C TRP A 35 8.95 -5.04 -0.25
N PHE A 36 7.98 -5.28 0.63
CA PHE A 36 7.40 -4.27 1.49
C PHE A 36 8.16 -4.17 2.82
N ASP A 37 8.26 -2.96 3.37
CA ASP A 37 8.76 -2.76 4.72
C ASP A 37 7.80 -3.35 5.75
N GLN A 38 8.36 -3.88 6.83
CA GLN A 38 7.61 -4.52 7.91
C GLN A 38 6.49 -3.62 8.47
N ARG A 39 6.72 -2.30 8.55
CA ARG A 39 5.73 -1.32 8.99
C ARG A 39 4.44 -1.33 8.16
N HIS A 40 4.52 -1.65 6.86
CA HIS A 40 3.34 -1.72 6.00
C HIS A 40 2.57 -3.00 6.31
N LEU A 41 3.28 -4.13 6.43
CA LEU A 41 2.69 -5.42 6.81
C LEU A 41 1.99 -5.36 8.18
N ASP A 42 2.60 -4.66 9.15
CA ASP A 42 2.07 -4.53 10.51
C ASP A 42 0.84 -3.61 10.57
N ALA A 43 0.69 -2.69 9.62
CA ALA A 43 -0.46 -1.78 9.58
C ALA A 43 -1.72 -2.44 8.97
N GLU A 44 -1.58 -3.49 8.15
CA GLU A 44 -2.70 -4.07 7.40
C GLU A 44 -3.90 -4.51 8.26
N PRO A 45 -3.71 -5.15 9.44
CA PRO A 45 -4.85 -5.50 10.30
C PRO A 45 -5.68 -4.28 10.70
N HIS A 46 -5.04 -3.14 10.97
CA HIS A 46 -5.73 -1.91 11.37
C HIS A 46 -6.43 -1.22 10.20
N LEU A 47 -5.96 -1.41 8.98
CA LEU A 47 -6.57 -0.83 7.79
C LEU A 47 -7.82 -1.59 7.35
N GLN A 48 -7.96 -2.87 7.70
CA GLN A 48 -9.02 -3.77 7.23
C GLN A 48 -10.42 -3.15 7.30
N ASP A 49 -10.74 -2.49 8.42
CA ASP A 49 -12.07 -1.93 8.64
C ASP A 49 -12.20 -0.46 8.22
N LEU A 50 -11.08 0.19 7.89
CA LEU A 50 -11.04 1.58 7.45
C LEU A 50 -11.15 1.71 5.93
N MET A 51 -10.56 0.75 5.20
CA MET A 51 -10.48 0.85 3.74
C MET A 51 -11.85 0.78 3.05
N TRP A 52 -11.84 1.30 1.81
CA TRP A 52 -12.96 1.16 0.90
C TRP A 52 -13.37 -0.31 0.75
N VAL A 53 -14.66 -0.58 0.90
CA VAL A 53 -15.17 -1.93 1.19
C VAL A 53 -14.79 -2.95 0.11
N GLN A 54 -14.80 -2.56 -1.16
CA GLN A 54 -14.43 -3.43 -2.30
C GLN A 54 -13.03 -4.04 -2.16
N TYR A 55 -12.12 -3.40 -1.42
CA TYR A 55 -10.72 -3.81 -1.32
C TYR A 55 -10.43 -4.77 -0.16
N ARG A 56 -11.43 -5.09 0.67
CA ARG A 56 -11.26 -5.85 1.93
C ARG A 56 -10.92 -7.33 1.73
N TYR A 57 -11.21 -7.85 0.55
CA TYR A 57 -10.87 -9.20 0.09
C TYR A 57 -9.56 -9.26 -0.71
N MET A 58 -9.02 -8.11 -1.11
CA MET A 58 -7.77 -8.04 -1.88
C MET A 58 -6.58 -8.20 -0.93
N THR A 59 -5.55 -8.92 -1.36
CA THR A 59 -4.27 -8.95 -0.63
C THR A 59 -3.57 -7.58 -0.70
N LEU A 60 -2.62 -7.33 0.21
CA LEU A 60 -1.78 -6.13 0.17
C LEU A 60 -1.13 -5.92 -1.21
N LEU A 61 -0.66 -7.00 -1.84
CA LEU A 61 -0.06 -6.94 -3.17
C LEU A 61 -1.06 -6.46 -4.21
N GLN A 62 -2.25 -7.09 -4.26
CA GLN A 62 -3.32 -6.75 -5.19
C GLN A 62 -3.78 -5.30 -5.03
N ARG A 63 -3.96 -4.83 -3.79
CA ARG A 63 -4.30 -3.43 -3.52
C ARG A 63 -3.22 -2.46 -3.97
N THR A 64 -1.96 -2.78 -3.72
CA THR A 64 -0.86 -1.91 -4.12
C THR A 64 -0.73 -1.87 -5.64
N GLU A 65 -0.96 -2.99 -6.34
CA GLU A 65 -1.05 -3.03 -7.80
C GLU A 65 -2.23 -2.21 -8.33
N LEU A 66 -3.41 -2.32 -7.72
CA LEU A 66 -4.57 -1.50 -8.08
C LEU A 66 -4.29 -0.01 -7.87
N PHE A 67 -3.75 0.37 -6.71
CA PHE A 67 -3.37 1.75 -6.42
C PHE A 67 -2.33 2.28 -7.42
N ALA A 68 -1.34 1.46 -7.80
CA ALA A 68 -0.35 1.85 -8.80
C ALA A 68 -0.98 2.10 -10.18
N ARG A 69 -1.96 1.27 -10.60
CA ARG A 69 -2.72 1.49 -11.84
C ARG A 69 -3.50 2.80 -11.79
N GLU A 70 -4.25 3.03 -10.72
CA GLU A 70 -5.03 4.26 -10.56
C GLU A 70 -4.15 5.50 -10.47
N TYR A 71 -3.01 5.42 -9.78
CA TYR A 71 -2.02 6.48 -9.74
C TYR A 71 -1.51 6.82 -11.14
N VAL A 72 -1.16 5.83 -11.98
CA VAL A 72 -0.68 6.07 -13.36
C VAL A 72 -1.78 6.72 -14.20
N ALA A 73 -3.03 6.25 -14.06
CA ALA A 73 -4.17 6.79 -14.78
C ALA A 73 -4.44 8.25 -14.39
N ALA A 74 -4.49 8.54 -13.09
CA ALA A 74 -4.63 9.90 -12.55
C ALA A 74 -3.49 10.81 -12.97
N TYR A 75 -2.24 10.32 -12.94
CA TYR A 75 -1.07 11.08 -13.37
C TYR A 75 -1.20 11.51 -14.82
N ARG A 76 -1.64 10.60 -15.72
CA ARG A 76 -1.85 10.91 -17.14
C ARG A 76 -3.00 11.89 -17.35
N ARG A 77 -4.13 11.71 -16.68
CA ARG A 77 -5.27 12.64 -16.72
C ARG A 77 -4.86 14.03 -16.26
N ALA A 78 -4.20 14.12 -15.12
CA ALA A 78 -3.70 15.37 -14.56
C ALA A 78 -2.67 16.03 -15.49
N TYR A 79 -1.73 15.24 -16.04
CA TYR A 79 -0.74 15.77 -16.96
C TYR A 79 -1.37 16.33 -18.23
N GLY A 80 -2.32 15.61 -18.83
CA GLY A 80 -3.01 16.05 -20.05
C GLY A 80 -3.91 17.28 -19.86
N ARG A 81 -4.40 17.53 -18.64
CA ARG A 81 -5.21 18.72 -18.32
C ARG A 81 -4.38 19.97 -18.08
N HIS A 82 -3.19 19.82 -17.48
CA HIS A 82 -2.37 20.95 -17.02
C HIS A 82 -1.12 21.22 -17.88
N PHE A 83 -0.72 20.28 -18.73
CA PHE A 83 0.49 20.38 -19.55
C PHE A 83 0.21 19.89 -20.98
N ASP A 84 1.27 19.58 -21.72
CA ASP A 84 1.19 19.13 -23.12
C ASP A 84 0.52 17.74 -23.25
N PRO A 85 -0.68 17.67 -23.88
CA PRO A 85 -1.41 16.42 -24.03
C PRO A 85 -0.72 15.43 -24.98
N ILE A 86 0.09 15.89 -25.94
CA ILE A 86 0.77 15.03 -26.91
C ILE A 86 1.78 14.13 -26.21
N LYS A 87 2.41 14.63 -25.14
CA LYS A 87 3.42 13.86 -24.38
C LYS A 87 2.82 12.78 -23.49
N VAL A 88 1.52 12.83 -23.20
CA VAL A 88 0.86 11.95 -22.20
C VAL A 88 1.04 10.46 -22.54
N ALA A 89 0.93 10.09 -23.82
CA ALA A 89 1.05 8.70 -24.27
C ALA A 89 2.45 8.10 -23.98
N MET A 90 3.48 8.94 -23.99
CA MET A 90 4.87 8.53 -23.74
C MET A 90 5.22 8.49 -22.25
N LEU A 91 4.37 9.05 -21.38
CA LEU A 91 4.66 9.11 -19.95
C LEU A 91 4.54 7.74 -19.28
N ARG A 92 5.64 7.36 -18.63
CA ARG A 92 5.75 6.21 -17.73
C ARG A 92 6.18 6.71 -16.35
N PRO A 93 5.23 7.24 -15.54
CA PRO A 93 5.57 7.75 -14.20
C PRO A 93 5.98 6.62 -13.24
N LEU A 94 5.65 5.37 -13.59
CA LEU A 94 6.04 4.14 -12.91
C LEU A 94 6.31 3.04 -13.95
N SER A 95 6.92 1.95 -13.49
CA SER A 95 6.99 0.72 -14.26
C SER A 95 5.60 0.15 -14.56
N THR A 96 5.48 -0.65 -15.63
CA THR A 96 4.20 -1.27 -16.04
C THR A 96 3.67 -2.28 -15.02
N THR A 97 4.56 -2.84 -14.20
CA THR A 97 4.22 -3.76 -13.12
C THR A 97 4.82 -3.26 -11.81
N LEU A 98 4.14 -3.55 -10.70
CA LEU A 98 4.63 -3.17 -9.36
C LEU A 98 6.00 -3.83 -9.08
N ALA A 99 6.17 -5.10 -9.45
CA ALA A 99 7.43 -5.82 -9.32
C ALA A 99 8.60 -5.16 -10.06
N GLY A 100 8.31 -4.47 -11.18
CA GLY A 100 9.27 -3.71 -11.96
C GLY A 100 9.67 -2.37 -11.34
N CYS A 101 8.96 -1.86 -10.33
CA CYS A 101 9.30 -0.64 -9.62
C CYS A 101 10.49 -0.87 -8.67
N SER A 102 11.24 0.17 -8.35
CA SER A 102 12.29 0.11 -7.32
C SER A 102 11.71 -0.16 -5.92
N PRO A 103 12.50 -0.69 -4.97
CA PRO A 103 12.01 -0.90 -3.61
C PRO A 103 11.45 0.37 -2.95
N ASP A 104 12.04 1.54 -3.21
CA ASP A 104 11.57 2.81 -2.65
C ASP A 104 10.23 3.23 -3.25
N GLU A 105 10.04 3.03 -4.56
CA GLU A 105 8.76 3.27 -5.24
C GLU A 105 7.66 2.33 -4.74
N ILE A 106 7.96 1.03 -4.59
CA ILE A 106 7.00 0.05 -4.04
C ILE A 106 6.53 0.49 -2.65
N ASN A 107 7.46 0.90 -1.78
CA ASN A 107 7.12 1.31 -0.42
C ASN A 107 6.43 2.69 -0.38
N ALA A 108 6.77 3.61 -1.29
CA ALA A 108 6.07 4.88 -1.44
C ALA A 108 4.62 4.67 -1.89
N LEU A 109 4.38 3.77 -2.85
CA LEU A 109 3.04 3.36 -3.28
C LEU A 109 2.28 2.68 -2.14
N ALA A 110 2.90 1.74 -1.43
CA ALA A 110 2.30 1.06 -0.29
C ALA A 110 1.84 2.04 0.79
N HIS A 111 2.65 3.07 1.06
CA HIS A 111 2.33 4.11 2.04
C HIS A 111 1.22 5.05 1.56
N ALA A 112 1.25 5.50 0.31
CA ALA A 112 0.18 6.31 -0.27
C ALA A 112 -1.16 5.56 -0.28
N ARG A 113 -1.13 4.28 -0.65
CA ARG A 113 -2.28 3.37 -0.57
C ARG A 113 -2.78 3.23 0.87
N ALA A 114 -1.88 3.01 1.84
CA ALA A 114 -2.26 2.90 3.25
C ALA A 114 -2.97 4.17 3.75
N HIS A 115 -2.55 5.33 3.27
CA HIS A 115 -3.18 6.60 3.60
C HIS A 115 -4.58 6.74 2.96
N ALA A 116 -4.76 6.28 1.71
CA ALA A 116 -6.08 6.20 1.08
C ALA A 116 -7.01 5.23 1.81
N ASP A 117 -6.49 4.05 2.20
CA ASP A 117 -7.21 3.04 2.99
C ASP A 117 -7.63 3.59 4.36
N ALA A 118 -6.75 4.29 5.07
CA ALA A 118 -7.06 4.90 6.37
C ALA A 118 -8.17 5.96 6.28
N LEU A 119 -8.39 6.55 5.11
CA LEU A 119 -9.47 7.48 4.85
C LEU A 119 -10.74 6.80 4.33
N GLY A 120 -10.69 5.52 3.94
CA GLY A 120 -11.80 4.82 3.31
C GLY A 120 -12.05 5.23 1.86
N MET A 121 -11.04 5.73 1.16
CA MET A 121 -11.19 6.30 -0.19
C MET A 121 -10.99 5.27 -1.31
N PRO A 122 -11.85 5.29 -2.34
CA PRO A 122 -11.53 4.71 -3.64
C PRO A 122 -10.23 5.30 -4.21
N TYR A 123 -9.37 4.47 -4.78
CA TYR A 123 -8.02 4.88 -5.18
C TYR A 123 -7.98 5.84 -6.35
N ASP A 124 -8.93 5.75 -7.26
CA ASP A 124 -9.11 6.66 -8.39
C ASP A 124 -9.44 8.07 -7.89
N ILE A 125 -10.43 8.20 -7.00
CA ILE A 125 -10.83 9.46 -6.37
C ILE A 125 -9.66 10.03 -5.56
N TYR A 126 -9.00 9.20 -4.76
CA TYR A 126 -7.85 9.62 -3.96
C TYR A 126 -6.74 10.21 -4.85
N CYS A 127 -6.34 9.47 -5.88
CA CYS A 127 -5.25 9.87 -6.76
C CYS A 127 -5.59 11.14 -7.54
N ASP A 128 -6.77 11.20 -8.17
CA ASP A 128 -7.18 12.37 -8.95
C ASP A 128 -7.28 13.61 -8.07
N THR A 129 -7.95 13.51 -6.92
CA THR A 129 -8.19 14.68 -6.04
C THR A 129 -6.88 15.23 -5.48
N VAL A 130 -5.98 14.36 -5.01
CA VAL A 130 -4.70 14.79 -4.44
C VAL A 130 -3.79 15.39 -5.52
N MET A 131 -3.69 14.76 -6.70
CA MET A 131 -2.89 15.28 -7.80
C MET A 131 -3.42 16.63 -8.29
N GLU A 132 -4.74 16.75 -8.43
CA GLU A 132 -5.37 17.99 -8.87
C GLU A 132 -5.11 19.13 -7.90
N GLY A 133 -5.25 18.89 -6.60
CA GLY A 133 -4.95 19.91 -5.59
C GLY A 133 -3.51 20.41 -5.65
N HIS A 134 -2.53 19.53 -5.94
CA HIS A 134 -1.14 19.96 -6.11
C HIS A 134 -0.92 20.82 -7.36
N LEU A 135 -1.57 20.48 -8.47
CA LEU A 135 -1.39 21.22 -9.73
C LEU A 135 -2.18 22.53 -9.72
N ALA A 136 -3.47 22.48 -9.40
CA ALA A 136 -4.37 23.62 -9.47
C ALA A 136 -4.21 24.58 -8.29
N SER A 137 -4.12 24.07 -7.06
CA SER A 137 -4.06 24.91 -5.85
C SER A 137 -2.63 25.31 -5.49
N ASP A 138 -1.70 24.36 -5.53
CA ASP A 138 -0.30 24.63 -5.13
C ASP A 138 0.59 25.06 -6.32
N LYS A 139 0.05 25.08 -7.54
CA LYS A 139 0.77 25.49 -8.77
C LYS A 139 2.04 24.67 -9.05
N TRP A 140 2.01 23.38 -8.72
CA TRP A 140 3.15 22.49 -8.99
C TRP A 140 3.38 22.35 -10.50
N GLN A 141 4.65 22.32 -10.89
CA GLN A 141 5.05 22.21 -12.29
C GLN A 141 5.02 20.78 -12.83
N ARG A 142 4.72 19.79 -11.98
CA ARG A 142 4.58 18.37 -12.32
C ARG A 142 3.62 17.70 -11.35
N PRO A 143 2.89 16.65 -11.76
CA PRO A 143 2.09 15.87 -10.84
C PRO A 143 2.99 15.25 -9.75
N PRO A 144 2.48 15.09 -8.52
CA PRO A 144 3.23 14.55 -7.39
C PRO A 144 3.66 13.10 -7.61
N ARG A 145 4.83 12.73 -7.08
CA ARG A 145 5.31 11.35 -6.98
C ARG A 145 4.55 10.58 -5.89
N PRO A 146 4.60 9.23 -5.84
CA PRO A 146 3.87 8.46 -4.82
C PRO A 146 4.22 8.87 -3.38
N ASN A 147 5.47 9.23 -3.10
CA ASN A 147 5.90 9.69 -1.77
C ASN A 147 5.39 11.10 -1.40
N GLN A 148 4.74 11.79 -2.33
CA GLN A 148 4.14 13.11 -2.17
C GLN A 148 2.60 13.03 -2.18
N MET A 149 2.04 11.82 -2.37
CA MET A 149 0.59 11.61 -2.40
C MET A 149 -0.04 11.56 -1.00
N TYR A 150 0.74 11.66 0.07
CA TYR A 150 0.28 11.58 1.45
C TYR A 150 0.86 12.74 2.27
N GLY A 151 0.21 13.06 3.40
CA GLY A 151 0.63 14.13 4.29
C GLY A 151 -0.51 15.10 4.59
N LYS A 152 -0.17 16.22 5.24
CA LYS A 152 -1.15 17.14 5.85
C LYS A 152 -2.16 17.76 4.88
N LEU A 153 -1.83 17.83 3.59
CA LEU A 153 -2.69 18.43 2.57
C LEU A 153 -3.69 17.45 1.95
N ALA A 154 -3.47 16.13 2.06
CA ALA A 154 -4.37 15.16 1.46
C ALA A 154 -5.75 15.11 2.15
N PRO A 155 -5.87 15.01 3.49
CA PRO A 155 -7.18 14.95 4.13
C PRO A 155 -8.05 16.19 3.89
N PRO A 156 -7.55 17.45 3.97
CA PRO A 156 -8.36 18.62 3.66
C PRO A 156 -8.91 18.63 2.23
N ARG A 157 -8.15 18.14 1.25
CA ARG A 157 -8.59 18.08 -0.17
C ARG A 157 -9.67 17.05 -0.43
N LEU A 158 -9.71 16.00 0.39
CA LEU A 158 -10.67 14.90 0.27
C LEU A 158 -11.94 15.16 1.10
N ARG A 159 -12.07 16.33 1.74
CA ARG A 159 -13.25 16.67 2.55
C ARG A 159 -14.50 16.63 1.68
N GLY A 160 -15.50 15.87 2.12
CA GLY A 160 -16.76 15.68 1.39
C GLY A 160 -16.67 14.66 0.24
N ARG A 161 -15.54 13.94 0.11
CA ARG A 161 -15.37 12.84 -0.84
C ARG A 161 -15.21 11.48 -0.13
N PRO A 162 -15.61 10.37 -0.77
CA PRO A 162 -16.40 10.33 -2.00
C PRO A 162 -17.77 10.97 -1.77
N THR A 163 -18.30 11.62 -2.80
CA THR A 163 -19.71 12.03 -2.77
C THR A 163 -20.58 10.78 -2.77
N ARG A 164 -21.86 10.97 -2.49
CA ARG A 164 -22.78 9.85 -2.49
C ARG A 164 -22.98 9.25 -3.87
N GLU A 165 -23.02 10.08 -4.90
CA GLU A 165 -23.10 9.64 -6.30
C GLU A 165 -21.85 8.85 -6.67
N GLU A 166 -20.68 9.26 -6.19
CA GLU A 166 -19.42 8.55 -6.39
C GLU A 166 -19.42 7.17 -5.68
N VAL A 167 -19.94 7.09 -4.45
CA VAL A 167 -20.15 5.82 -3.74
C VAL A 167 -21.09 4.92 -4.54
N SER A 168 -22.27 5.44 -4.88
CA SER A 168 -23.32 4.69 -5.55
C SER A 168 -22.91 4.19 -6.94
N ALA A 169 -22.12 4.96 -7.69
CA ALA A 169 -21.56 4.53 -8.96
C ALA A 169 -20.60 3.33 -8.85
N ARG A 170 -20.01 3.09 -7.67
CA ARG A 170 -18.96 2.07 -7.46
C ARG A 170 -19.44 0.82 -6.73
N LEU A 171 -20.46 0.93 -5.88
CA LEU A 171 -20.92 -0.20 -5.05
C LEU A 171 -21.41 -1.37 -5.90
N PHE A 172 -20.88 -2.58 -5.70
CA PHE A 172 -21.24 -3.77 -6.50
C PHE A 172 -21.15 -3.57 -8.01
N GLY A 173 -20.28 -2.67 -8.48
CA GLY A 173 -20.02 -2.49 -9.90
C GLY A 173 -19.11 -3.58 -10.48
N ASP A 174 -18.71 -3.37 -11.73
CA ASP A 174 -17.78 -4.28 -12.41
C ASP A 174 -16.45 -4.41 -11.66
N GLY A 175 -15.93 -5.64 -11.62
CA GLY A 175 -14.64 -5.95 -10.99
C GLY A 175 -14.68 -6.04 -9.45
N TRP A 176 -15.86 -6.10 -8.84
CA TRP A 176 -16.00 -6.57 -7.46
C TRP A 176 -15.63 -8.05 -7.36
N ASP A 177 -15.04 -8.42 -6.22
CA ASP A 177 -14.72 -9.81 -5.93
C ASP A 177 -16.01 -10.64 -5.84
N SER A 178 -16.02 -11.83 -6.46
CA SER A 178 -17.20 -12.70 -6.51
C SER A 178 -17.70 -13.09 -5.11
N ARG A 179 -16.83 -13.08 -4.10
CA ARG A 179 -17.20 -13.34 -2.70
C ARG A 179 -18.23 -12.35 -2.15
N PHE A 180 -18.29 -11.12 -2.64
CA PHE A 180 -19.33 -10.16 -2.24
C PHE A 180 -20.74 -10.60 -2.66
N PHE A 181 -20.84 -11.41 -3.71
CA PHE A 181 -22.10 -11.86 -4.29
C PHE A 181 -22.51 -13.25 -3.79
N ALA A 182 -21.63 -13.97 -3.09
CA ALA A 182 -21.92 -15.29 -2.55
C ALA A 182 -22.94 -15.19 -1.39
N GLY A 183 -24.22 -15.40 -1.72
CA GLY A 183 -25.33 -15.44 -0.76
C GLY A 183 -25.16 -16.50 0.33
N GLY A 184 -25.86 -16.31 1.46
CA GLY A 184 -25.97 -17.34 2.52
C GLY A 184 -24.82 -17.41 3.54
N ARG A 185 -23.76 -16.61 3.40
CA ARG A 185 -22.70 -16.49 4.41
C ARG A 185 -22.99 -15.38 5.41
N SER A 186 -23.88 -15.65 6.37
CA SER A 186 -24.26 -14.68 7.40
C SER A 186 -23.09 -14.25 8.31
N ASP A 187 -22.05 -15.08 8.39
CA ASP A 187 -20.88 -14.89 9.24
C ASP A 187 -19.82 -13.96 8.64
N ASP A 188 -19.86 -13.66 7.34
CA ASP A 188 -18.83 -12.87 6.67
C ASP A 188 -18.91 -11.36 7.02
N PRO A 189 -17.96 -10.82 7.81
CA PRO A 189 -17.98 -9.43 8.21
C PRO A 189 -17.69 -8.46 7.05
N ILE A 190 -16.96 -8.91 6.02
CA ILE A 190 -16.57 -8.08 4.87
C ILE A 190 -17.79 -7.85 3.97
N ARG A 191 -18.52 -8.92 3.65
CA ARG A 191 -19.78 -8.83 2.89
C ARG A 191 -20.80 -8.00 3.66
N ARG A 192 -20.93 -8.22 4.97
CA ARG A 192 -21.84 -7.43 5.83
C ARG A 192 -21.59 -5.93 5.74
N ALA A 193 -20.33 -5.51 5.84
CA ALA A 193 -19.97 -4.09 5.69
C ALA A 193 -20.36 -3.50 4.32
N ALA A 194 -20.28 -4.30 3.24
CA ALA A 194 -20.71 -3.86 1.91
C ALA A 194 -22.23 -3.70 1.82
N LEU A 195 -22.96 -4.67 2.37
CA LEU A 195 -24.42 -4.63 2.44
C LEU A 195 -24.92 -3.45 3.27
N GLU A 196 -24.28 -3.15 4.41
CA GLU A 196 -24.60 -1.98 5.23
C GLU A 196 -24.40 -0.67 4.46
N LEU A 197 -23.31 -0.54 3.71
CA LEU A 197 -23.03 0.66 2.91
C LEU A 197 -24.04 0.81 1.76
N MET A 198 -24.42 -0.30 1.11
CA MET A 198 -25.47 -0.33 0.10
C MET A 198 -26.84 0.02 0.68
N CYS A 199 -27.20 -0.50 1.86
CA CYS A 199 -28.45 -0.13 2.52
C CYS A 199 -28.53 1.38 2.78
N LYS A 200 -27.43 1.97 3.28
CA LYS A 200 -27.34 3.44 3.46
C LYS A 200 -27.53 4.18 2.13
N ASP A 201 -26.95 3.68 1.05
CA ASP A 201 -27.12 4.28 -0.27
C ASP A 201 -28.55 4.17 -0.79
N VAL A 202 -29.23 3.04 -0.61
CA VAL A 202 -30.65 2.87 -0.99
C VAL A 202 -31.54 3.80 -0.18
N PHE A 203 -31.47 3.78 1.15
CA PHE A 203 -32.39 4.53 2.00
C PHE A 203 -32.27 6.04 1.90
N ALA A 204 -31.07 6.54 1.62
CA ALA A 204 -30.89 7.96 1.40
C ALA A 204 -31.43 8.42 0.03
N ALA A 205 -31.77 7.51 -0.90
CA ALA A 205 -32.03 7.88 -2.30
C ALA A 205 -33.41 8.52 -2.45
N PRO A 206 -33.55 9.58 -3.26
CA PRO A 206 -34.86 10.12 -3.59
C PRO A 206 -35.77 9.06 -4.24
N GLY A 207 -35.20 8.24 -5.14
CA GLY A 207 -35.84 7.06 -5.74
C GLY A 207 -35.29 5.78 -5.14
N ARG A 208 -35.82 5.37 -3.97
CA ARG A 208 -35.35 4.18 -3.24
C ARG A 208 -35.56 2.89 -4.04
N ALA A 209 -36.74 2.71 -4.61
CA ALA A 209 -37.09 1.53 -5.40
C ALA A 209 -36.18 1.41 -6.64
N GLN A 210 -35.96 2.50 -7.38
CA GLN A 210 -35.05 2.51 -8.53
C GLN A 210 -33.61 2.21 -8.10
N ARG A 211 -33.16 2.80 -6.98
CA ARG A 211 -31.82 2.52 -6.45
C ARG A 211 -31.67 1.06 -6.04
N LEU A 212 -32.69 0.48 -5.41
CA LEU A 212 -32.71 -0.93 -5.04
C LEU A 212 -32.72 -1.83 -6.29
N ALA A 213 -33.48 -1.47 -7.33
CA ALA A 213 -33.53 -2.19 -8.60
C ALA A 213 -32.13 -2.29 -9.25
N THR A 214 -31.32 -1.23 -9.19
CA THR A 214 -29.92 -1.27 -9.64
C THR A 214 -29.11 -2.35 -8.90
N TYR A 215 -29.28 -2.50 -7.58
CA TYR A 215 -28.54 -3.50 -6.82
C TYR A 215 -29.10 -4.91 -6.97
N LEU A 216 -30.42 -5.04 -7.02
CA LEU A 216 -31.12 -6.31 -7.07
C LEU A 216 -31.06 -6.95 -8.46
N VAL A 217 -31.27 -6.16 -9.52
CA VAL A 217 -31.45 -6.67 -10.89
C VAL A 217 -30.22 -6.44 -11.75
N GLU A 218 -29.74 -5.20 -11.84
CA GLU A 218 -28.61 -4.87 -12.73
C GLU A 218 -27.29 -5.44 -12.19
N ARG A 219 -26.97 -5.15 -10.93
CA ARG A 219 -25.71 -5.56 -10.28
C ARG A 219 -25.79 -6.91 -9.59
N ARG A 220 -27.01 -7.40 -9.35
CA ARG A 220 -27.28 -8.69 -8.71
C ARG A 220 -26.49 -8.89 -7.41
N ALA A 221 -26.35 -7.82 -6.64
CA ALA A 221 -25.66 -7.78 -5.35
C ALA A 221 -26.39 -8.59 -4.26
N LEU A 222 -27.69 -8.82 -4.47
CA LEU A 222 -28.60 -9.48 -3.55
C LEU A 222 -29.45 -10.49 -4.29
N THR A 223 -29.85 -11.53 -3.57
CA THR A 223 -31.02 -12.33 -3.93
C THR A 223 -32.31 -11.61 -3.55
N GLU A 224 -33.45 -11.97 -4.16
CA GLU A 224 -34.75 -11.44 -3.74
C GLU A 224 -35.03 -11.69 -2.25
N THR A 225 -34.72 -12.89 -1.76
CA THR A 225 -34.87 -13.23 -0.33
C THR A 225 -34.07 -12.30 0.57
N GLU A 226 -32.80 -12.04 0.24
CA GLU A 226 -31.98 -11.09 1.01
C GLU A 226 -32.50 -9.66 0.88
N GLY A 227 -32.98 -9.27 -0.31
CA GLY A 227 -33.65 -8.00 -0.54
C GLY A 227 -34.84 -7.80 0.40
N ARG A 228 -35.74 -8.78 0.47
CA ARG A 228 -36.92 -8.74 1.34
C ARG A 228 -36.56 -8.68 2.82
N MET A 229 -35.51 -9.40 3.23
CA MET A 229 -35.00 -9.34 4.60
C MET A 229 -34.43 -7.96 4.98
N LEU A 230 -33.75 -7.29 4.04
CA LEU A 230 -33.08 -6.01 4.31
C LEU A 230 -33.99 -4.79 4.13
N PHE A 231 -34.96 -4.86 3.20
CA PHE A 231 -35.73 -3.70 2.74
C PHE A 231 -37.25 -3.83 2.93
N GLY A 232 -37.75 -5.02 3.31
CA GLY A 232 -39.18 -5.30 3.39
C GLY A 232 -39.79 -5.67 2.03
N ASN A 233 -41.02 -6.18 2.05
CA ASN A 233 -41.69 -6.66 0.84
C ASN A 233 -42.04 -5.52 -0.11
N ASP A 234 -42.70 -4.47 0.39
CA ASP A 234 -43.23 -3.38 -0.44
C ASP A 234 -42.15 -2.72 -1.31
N LEU A 235 -41.00 -2.38 -0.71
CA LEU A 235 -39.90 -1.73 -1.45
C LEU A 235 -39.24 -2.66 -2.47
N VAL A 236 -39.20 -3.96 -2.21
CA VAL A 236 -38.67 -4.95 -3.15
C VAL A 236 -39.65 -5.15 -4.31
N ASP A 237 -40.94 -5.20 -4.03
CA ASP A 237 -41.97 -5.32 -5.06
C ASP A 237 -41.93 -4.12 -6.01
N GLU A 238 -41.85 -2.88 -5.48
CA GLU A 238 -41.64 -1.68 -6.29
C GLU A 238 -40.33 -1.74 -7.10
N ALA A 239 -39.23 -2.22 -6.50
CA ALA A 239 -37.96 -2.34 -7.22
C ALA A 239 -38.01 -3.36 -8.36
N ILE A 240 -38.74 -4.47 -8.19
CA ILE A 240 -38.98 -5.47 -9.23
C ILE A 240 -39.87 -4.89 -10.34
N GLU A 241 -40.87 -4.07 -10.01
CA GLU A 241 -41.67 -3.36 -11.01
C GLU A 241 -40.80 -2.41 -11.86
N PHE A 242 -39.82 -1.74 -11.25
CA PHE A 242 -38.89 -0.86 -11.98
C PHE A 242 -37.85 -1.62 -12.82
N GLY A 243 -37.19 -2.63 -12.23
CA GLY A 243 -36.01 -3.27 -12.82
C GLY A 243 -36.29 -4.59 -13.54
N GLY A 244 -37.43 -5.22 -13.28
CA GLY A 244 -37.73 -6.59 -13.67
C GLY A 244 -37.41 -7.62 -12.58
N VAL A 245 -37.69 -8.89 -12.88
CA VAL A 245 -37.43 -10.00 -11.95
C VAL A 245 -35.92 -10.27 -11.92
N PRO A 246 -35.28 -10.33 -10.74
CA PRO A 246 -33.87 -10.70 -10.65
C PRO A 246 -33.66 -12.13 -11.14
N ASP A 247 -32.74 -12.32 -12.08
CA ASP A 247 -32.28 -13.65 -12.48
C ASP A 247 -31.61 -14.36 -11.28
N GLY A 248 -31.74 -15.70 -11.24
CA GLY A 248 -31.30 -16.57 -10.15
C GLY A 248 -29.84 -16.41 -9.68
N PRO A 249 -29.46 -17.08 -8.57
CA PRO A 249 -28.35 -16.69 -7.72
C PRO A 249 -27.03 -16.54 -8.46
N VAL A 250 -26.37 -15.40 -8.21
CA VAL A 250 -25.02 -15.11 -8.67
C VAL A 250 -24.04 -16.00 -7.93
N LEU A 251 -23.34 -16.84 -8.70
CA LEU A 251 -22.07 -17.52 -8.42
C LEU A 251 -21.75 -17.77 -6.94
N TRP A 252 -21.88 -19.03 -6.54
CA TRP A 252 -21.27 -19.53 -5.31
C TRP A 252 -19.75 -19.42 -5.43
N SER A 253 -19.12 -18.56 -4.63
CA SER A 253 -17.68 -18.64 -4.42
C SER A 253 -17.41 -19.71 -3.35
N SER A 254 -16.64 -20.73 -3.72
CA SER A 254 -16.15 -21.73 -2.77
C SER A 254 -14.98 -21.20 -1.93
N GLU A 255 -14.48 -20.00 -2.22
CA GLU A 255 -13.36 -19.41 -1.52
C GLU A 255 -13.75 -18.96 -0.11
N ALA A 256 -12.88 -19.19 0.86
CA ALA A 256 -13.06 -18.68 2.21
C ALA A 256 -12.93 -17.14 2.26
N PRO A 257 -13.65 -16.46 3.17
CA PRO A 257 -13.57 -15.03 3.37
C PRO A 257 -12.26 -14.73 4.08
N THR A 258 -11.22 -14.53 3.29
CA THR A 258 -9.91 -14.14 3.79
C THR A 258 -9.86 -12.62 3.86
N PRO A 259 -9.61 -12.05 5.06
CA PRO A 259 -9.37 -10.62 5.18
C PRO A 259 -8.06 -10.26 4.49
N SER A 260 -7.92 -9.01 4.10
CA SER A 260 -6.74 -8.59 3.35
C SER A 260 -5.41 -8.69 4.08
N CYS A 261 -5.44 -8.72 5.41
CA CYS A 261 -4.26 -8.87 6.26
C CYS A 261 -3.78 -10.34 6.37
N TYR A 262 -4.54 -11.29 5.79
CA TYR A 262 -4.25 -12.73 5.83
C TYR A 262 -2.85 -13.05 5.30
N GLY A 263 -2.01 -13.68 6.15
CA GLY A 263 -0.64 -14.06 5.80
C GLY A 263 0.44 -13.00 6.05
N PHE A 264 0.09 -11.78 6.47
CA PHE A 264 1.07 -10.69 6.61
C PHE A 264 1.54 -10.45 8.04
N HIS A 265 0.67 -10.63 9.03
CA HIS A 265 0.97 -10.31 10.42
C HIS A 265 1.70 -11.45 11.14
N LYS A 266 2.91 -11.21 11.64
CA LYS A 266 3.74 -12.22 12.35
C LYS A 266 3.32 -12.44 13.81
N LYS A 267 2.68 -11.44 14.44
CA LYS A 267 2.35 -11.46 15.87
C LYS A 267 0.86 -11.25 16.08
N ALA A 268 0.09 -12.31 16.28
CA ALA A 268 -1.35 -12.23 16.49
C ALA A 268 -1.73 -11.71 17.90
N ASP A 269 -1.03 -10.68 18.39
CA ASP A 269 -1.16 -10.19 19.76
C ASP A 269 -2.27 -9.13 19.90
N SER A 270 -2.76 -8.58 18.79
CA SER A 270 -3.91 -7.68 18.81
C SER A 270 -5.20 -8.45 19.09
N MET A 271 -6.12 -7.84 19.86
CA MET A 271 -7.44 -8.44 20.12
C MET A 271 -8.17 -8.81 18.82
N ALA A 272 -8.08 -7.95 17.79
CA ALA A 272 -8.65 -8.20 16.47
C ALA A 272 -8.14 -9.49 15.81
N CYS A 273 -6.86 -9.85 16.00
CA CYS A 273 -6.32 -11.10 15.49
C CYS A 273 -6.72 -12.32 16.35
N GLN A 274 -6.94 -12.13 17.66
CA GLN A 274 -7.29 -13.21 18.57
C GLN A 274 -8.71 -13.75 18.30
N GLU A 275 -9.63 -12.86 17.95
CA GLU A 275 -11.03 -13.18 17.62
C GLU A 275 -11.24 -13.47 16.12
N CYS A 276 -10.18 -13.40 15.31
CA CYS A 276 -10.28 -13.57 13.86
C CYS A 276 -10.60 -15.04 13.49
N PRO A 277 -11.68 -15.31 12.74
CA PRO A 277 -12.09 -16.67 12.37
C PRO A 277 -11.03 -17.46 11.59
N VAL A 278 -10.14 -16.75 10.87
CA VAL A 278 -9.10 -17.37 10.03
C VAL A 278 -7.71 -17.34 10.67
N ARG A 279 -7.61 -17.11 11.99
CA ARG A 279 -6.32 -17.00 12.71
C ARG A 279 -5.42 -18.21 12.51
N GLY A 280 -5.97 -19.43 12.58
CA GLY A 280 -5.23 -20.68 12.38
C GLY A 280 -4.57 -20.73 11.00
N GLY A 281 -5.38 -20.66 9.94
CA GLY A 281 -4.87 -20.64 8.57
C GLY A 281 -3.92 -19.46 8.28
N CYS A 282 -4.11 -18.33 8.96
CA CYS A 282 -3.21 -17.19 8.83
C CYS A 282 -1.82 -17.50 9.40
N ALA A 283 -1.74 -18.18 10.55
CA ALA A 283 -0.47 -18.59 11.14
C ALA A 283 0.26 -19.60 10.24
N ASP A 284 -0.46 -20.60 9.73
CA ASP A 284 0.08 -21.62 8.82
C ASP A 284 0.63 -20.98 7.54
N LEU A 285 -0.10 -20.03 6.96
CA LEU A 285 0.33 -19.29 5.78
C LEU A 285 1.57 -18.43 6.05
N VAL A 286 1.65 -17.75 7.21
CA VAL A 286 2.83 -16.98 7.61
C VAL A 286 4.06 -17.89 7.73
N GLU A 287 3.90 -19.06 8.34
CA GLU A 287 5.00 -20.02 8.50
C GLU A 287 5.45 -20.58 7.15
N ALA A 288 4.49 -21.02 6.31
CA ALA A 288 4.76 -21.54 4.97
C ALA A 288 5.48 -20.50 4.10
N ALA A 289 4.99 -19.25 4.09
CA ALA A 289 5.63 -18.16 3.36
C ALA A 289 7.02 -17.82 3.92
N GLY A 290 7.20 -17.93 5.24
CA GLY A 290 8.50 -17.79 5.90
C GLY A 290 9.51 -18.85 5.44
N ARG A 291 9.08 -20.12 5.36
CA ARG A 291 9.90 -21.22 4.83
C ARG A 291 10.26 -21.01 3.35
N GLU A 292 9.31 -20.64 2.51
CA GLU A 292 9.57 -20.34 1.09
C GLU A 292 10.54 -19.16 0.93
N LEU A 293 10.39 -18.12 1.74
CA LEU A 293 11.27 -16.95 1.72
C LEU A 293 12.69 -17.30 2.20
N ALA A 294 12.82 -18.09 3.25
CA ALA A 294 14.11 -18.57 3.74
C ALA A 294 14.82 -19.45 2.71
N ALA A 295 14.09 -20.36 2.04
CA ALA A 295 14.65 -21.22 1.00
C ALA A 295 15.13 -20.41 -0.23
N THR A 296 14.40 -19.36 -0.61
CA THR A 296 14.71 -18.56 -1.81
C THR A 296 15.72 -17.44 -1.58
N MET A 297 15.74 -16.84 -0.39
CA MET A 297 16.53 -15.63 -0.09
C MET A 297 17.53 -15.81 1.05
N GLY A 298 17.60 -16.99 1.67
CA GLY A 298 18.50 -17.30 2.79
C GLY A 298 18.07 -16.69 4.13
N SER A 299 16.90 -16.03 4.20
CA SER A 299 16.36 -15.45 5.43
C SER A 299 14.85 -15.27 5.32
N ASP A 300 14.13 -15.47 6.42
CA ASP A 300 12.69 -15.20 6.57
C ASP A 300 12.37 -13.68 6.70
N ASN A 301 13.40 -12.83 6.76
CA ASN A 301 13.32 -11.38 6.72
C ASN A 301 14.50 -10.76 5.95
N PRO A 302 14.50 -10.85 4.61
CA PRO A 302 15.62 -10.45 3.77
C PRO A 302 15.93 -8.94 3.86
N ARG A 303 14.91 -8.09 4.11
CA ARG A 303 15.12 -6.64 4.28
C ARG A 303 15.86 -6.33 5.57
N LEU A 304 15.48 -6.96 6.69
CA LEU A 304 16.18 -6.79 7.96
C LEU A 304 17.62 -7.34 7.88
N ALA A 305 17.80 -8.50 7.27
CA ALA A 305 19.13 -9.08 7.02
C ALA A 305 20.01 -8.11 6.22
N ARG A 306 19.49 -7.56 5.10
CA ARG A 306 20.19 -6.56 4.29
C ARG A 306 20.50 -5.28 5.08
N LYS A 307 19.55 -4.77 5.89
CA LYS A 307 19.75 -3.58 6.73
C LYS A 307 20.87 -3.81 7.76
N ARG A 308 20.90 -5.00 8.40
CA ARG A 308 21.95 -5.40 9.34
C ARG A 308 23.31 -5.47 8.64
N GLN A 309 23.38 -6.09 7.47
CA GLN A 309 24.60 -6.18 6.66
C GLN A 309 25.14 -4.79 6.29
N GLN A 310 24.29 -3.91 5.75
CA GLN A 310 24.67 -2.53 5.43
C GLN A 310 25.11 -1.73 6.67
N GLY A 311 24.46 -1.97 7.81
CA GLY A 311 24.87 -1.39 9.10
C GLY A 311 26.28 -1.82 9.50
N ALA A 312 26.55 -3.13 9.43
CA ALA A 312 27.87 -3.69 9.71
C ALA A 312 28.94 -3.16 8.74
N ASP A 313 28.62 -3.05 7.45
CA ASP A 313 29.51 -2.48 6.43
C ASP A 313 29.84 -1.01 6.70
N ARG A 314 28.82 -0.20 7.04
CA ARG A 314 29.02 1.22 7.41
C ARG A 314 29.92 1.34 8.64
N GLN A 315 29.67 0.54 9.68
CA GLN A 315 30.51 0.53 10.88
C GLN A 315 31.94 0.05 10.59
N ARG A 316 32.12 -0.93 9.71
CA ARG A 316 33.45 -1.37 9.25
C ARG A 316 34.19 -0.20 8.58
N ARG A 317 33.59 0.42 7.55
CA ARG A 317 34.18 1.58 6.84
C ARG A 317 34.50 2.74 7.77
N HIS A 318 33.63 3.03 8.73
CA HIS A 318 33.87 4.07 9.73
C HIS A 318 35.07 3.73 10.62
N ARG A 319 35.18 2.49 11.11
CA ARG A 319 36.33 2.02 11.91
C ARG A 319 37.62 2.07 11.11
N ASP A 320 37.60 1.66 9.84
CA ASP A 320 38.77 1.69 8.97
C ASP A 320 39.26 3.13 8.72
N ARG A 321 38.33 4.05 8.44
CA ARG A 321 38.65 5.48 8.30
C ARG A 321 39.26 6.06 9.58
N ARG A 322 38.65 5.79 10.74
CA ARG A 322 39.16 6.21 12.06
C ARG A 322 40.56 5.65 12.36
N ARG A 323 40.83 4.40 11.98
CA ARG A 323 42.16 3.78 12.11
C ARG A 323 43.18 4.48 11.22
N ALA A 324 42.82 4.78 9.97
CA ALA A 324 43.69 5.50 9.04
C ALA A 324 44.00 6.93 9.52
N GLU A 325 43.00 7.68 9.97
CA GLU A 325 43.17 9.02 10.55
C GLU A 325 44.07 8.99 11.79
N ASN A 326 43.88 8.02 12.68
CA ASN A 326 44.73 7.86 13.86
C ASN A 326 46.17 7.48 13.49
N ALA A 327 46.36 6.61 12.49
CA ALA A 327 47.69 6.25 11.99
C ALA A 327 48.39 7.47 11.38
N GLN A 328 47.67 8.29 10.60
CA GLN A 328 48.21 9.52 10.02
C GLN A 328 48.58 10.54 11.11
N ARG A 329 47.72 10.73 12.13
CA ARG A 329 48.04 11.60 13.28
C ARG A 329 49.29 11.14 14.04
N LYS A 330 49.44 9.82 14.25
CA LYS A 330 50.67 9.26 14.87
C LYS A 330 51.89 9.46 13.99
N ALA A 331 51.78 9.30 12.68
CA ALA A 331 52.88 9.53 11.74
C ALA A 331 53.33 11.00 11.73
N VAL A 332 52.39 11.96 11.79
CA VAL A 332 52.71 13.40 11.91
C VAL A 332 53.35 13.72 13.28
N ALA A 333 52.83 13.14 14.36
CA ALA A 333 53.38 13.33 15.71
C ALA A 333 54.79 12.71 15.91
N HIS A 334 55.21 11.80 15.03
CA HIS A 334 56.54 11.15 15.07
C HIS A 334 57.38 11.45 13.83
N GLY A 335 57.03 12.51 13.08
CA GLY A 335 57.83 12.96 11.95
C GLY A 335 59.20 13.51 12.38
N PRO A 336 60.24 13.41 11.52
CA PRO A 336 61.64 13.70 11.85
C PRO A 336 61.96 15.15 12.24
N TYR A 337 60.97 16.05 12.21
CA TYR A 337 61.08 17.43 12.70
C TYR A 337 60.63 17.63 14.16
N ALA A 338 60.09 16.60 14.82
CA ALA A 338 59.72 16.70 16.25
C ALA A 338 60.93 16.64 17.21
N ALA A 339 62.14 16.36 16.69
CA ALA A 339 63.39 16.35 17.43
C ALA A 339 64.33 17.51 17.06
N GLY A 340 63.83 18.54 16.37
CA GLY A 340 64.59 19.74 16.00
C GLY A 340 64.28 20.92 16.93
N ASP A 341 65.17 21.14 17.90
CA ASP A 341 65.52 22.46 18.41
C ASP A 341 64.40 23.27 19.11
N ARG A 342 63.95 22.80 20.27
CA ARG A 342 63.60 23.73 21.35
C ARG A 342 64.88 24.21 22.02
N ARG A 343 65.70 24.99 21.31
CA ARG A 343 66.54 25.95 22.03
C ARG A 343 65.58 26.87 22.76
N ALA A 344 65.74 26.93 24.07
CA ALA A 344 65.15 27.97 24.88
C ALA A 344 65.51 29.32 24.25
N ILE A 345 64.54 29.95 23.59
CA ILE A 345 64.54 31.40 23.54
C ILE A 345 64.26 31.79 24.99
N GLY A 346 65.29 32.33 25.64
CA GLY A 346 65.21 32.79 27.02
C GLY A 346 64.06 33.76 27.18
N SER A 347 63.44 33.74 28.34
CA SER A 347 62.35 34.60 28.78
C SER A 347 62.72 36.09 28.87
N ASP A 348 63.92 36.49 28.47
CA ASP A 348 64.49 37.78 28.90
C ASP A 348 64.56 38.83 27.77
N ASP A 349 64.21 38.49 26.53
CA ASP A 349 64.28 39.44 25.38
C ASP A 349 62.91 39.91 24.86
N LEU A 350 61.78 39.50 25.46
CA LEU A 350 60.45 39.97 25.05
C LEU A 350 59.96 41.21 25.83
N ASP A 351 60.52 41.48 27.01
CA ASP A 351 60.13 42.62 27.86
C ASP A 351 60.87 43.93 27.53
N ASP A 352 61.96 43.89 26.76
CA ASP A 352 62.69 45.08 26.32
C ASP A 352 62.22 45.63 24.95
N PHE A 353 61.46 44.87 24.17
CA PHE A 353 60.90 45.35 22.89
C PHE A 353 59.53 46.04 23.04
N LEU A 354 58.90 45.96 24.21
CA LEU A 354 57.56 46.51 24.48
C LEU A 354 57.54 47.75 25.38
N LYS A 355 58.70 48.36 25.67
CA LYS A 355 58.79 49.60 26.47
C LYS A 355 58.95 50.89 25.65
N ASP A 356 59.13 50.79 24.32
CA ASP A 356 59.25 51.94 23.41
C ASP A 356 58.21 51.95 22.28
N LEU A 357 57.05 51.32 22.51
CA LEU A 357 55.78 51.53 21.79
C LEU A 357 54.70 51.91 22.81
#